data_AF-A0AAE6CAY4-F1
#
_entry.id   AF-A0AAE6CAY4-F1
#
_cell.length_a   1.000
_cell.length_b   1.000
_cell.length_c   1.000
_cell.angle_alpha   90.00
_cell.angle_beta   90.00
_cell.angle_gamma   90.00
#
_symmetry.space_group_name_H-M   'P 1'
#
loop_
_entity.id
_entity.type
_entity.pdbx_description
1 polymer ?
#
loop_
_entity_poly.entity_id
_entity_poly.type
_entity_poly.pdbx_seq_one_letter_code
_entity_poly.pdbx_strand_id
1 'polypeptide(L)'
;MALRMVGLVRAKGGGFVARKSIPADVRDEYARLYKVRWEAQLRIPAGTPAPFAKTQHGEWLAEIETRIAALRAQQNGEGQPLTRLNAIALAGRWYVWFVRQHEANPGPVKYWKEFGDHLTWNVLYPEAPDSFLENSKADRNWEWAKEPEVREAVRPQVAELARVATFLAGEGMALNSTAYALFVDAVSDNLMPAISVLQKRASGDYSRDDNPDTFPAFTDGPVRASGVSCWELFEAFVLAVKPADKTVIRWRAVFLEMQRQFAEVGANGITEDAARDWIRGLIGEERQAITVREIWLSSARRVFGWAREHKKIGQNPFKEVRVDVPRKAQTREDGRSFTDAEAKIILNASLAIEKPITPTERTRRWVPWLCAYSGARPGEITQLRGIDIEDRKGLYVMKLTPEAGTIKTGKPRVVPIHEHLIAQGFIEMIKQVGKGALFYNDKTPQRPIVDPLKPPRPRSDTARAHLGTWVRELGVDDPHISPNHAWRHTFKRIADEAGIPEKMNDAITGHTQATEGRKYGTPNVTAMADALKKFPRYSLE
;
A
#
# COMPACT_ATOMS: atom_id res chain seq x y z
N MET A 1 -3.81 32.90 6.42
CA MET A 1 -3.21 33.75 5.36
C MET A 1 -4.20 33.80 4.21
N ALA A 2 -4.63 34.99 3.81
CA ALA A 2 -5.51 35.16 2.65
C ALA A 2 -4.83 34.60 1.39
N LEU A 3 -5.57 33.78 0.62
CA LEU A 3 -5.15 33.31 -0.70
C LEU A 3 -4.87 34.52 -1.58
N ARG A 4 -3.59 34.84 -1.81
CA ARG A 4 -3.19 35.90 -2.74
C ARG A 4 -3.64 35.44 -4.13
N MET A 5 -4.70 36.05 -4.67
CA MET A 5 -5.16 35.76 -6.03
C MET A 5 -3.98 35.88 -7.00
N VAL A 6 -3.85 34.90 -7.90
CA VAL A 6 -2.84 34.97 -8.96
C VAL A 6 -3.26 36.08 -9.92
N GLY A 7 -2.55 37.20 -9.85
CA GLY A 7 -2.83 38.38 -10.65
C GLY A 7 -2.01 38.41 -11.93
N LEU A 8 -2.64 38.81 -13.03
CA LEU A 8 -1.96 39.14 -14.28
C LEU A 8 -1.32 40.54 -14.15
N VAL A 9 0.00 40.62 -14.24
CA VAL A 9 0.78 41.86 -14.05
C VAL A 9 1.41 42.30 -15.37
N ARG A 10 1.36 43.60 -15.68
CA ARG A 10 2.04 44.16 -16.85
C ARG A 10 3.55 44.27 -16.60
N ALA A 11 4.37 43.67 -17.44
CA ALA A 11 5.82 43.69 -17.34
C ALA A 11 6.40 45.00 -17.90
N LYS A 12 7.62 45.37 -17.47
CA LYS A 12 8.33 46.58 -17.92
C LYS A 12 8.49 46.68 -19.45
N GLY A 13 8.50 45.55 -20.17
CA GLY A 13 8.57 45.49 -21.63
C GLY A 13 7.24 45.58 -22.38
N GLY A 14 6.12 45.88 -21.70
CA GLY A 14 4.81 46.06 -22.33
C GLY A 14 3.94 44.80 -22.48
N GLY A 15 4.48 43.62 -22.20
CA GLY A 15 3.73 42.33 -22.13
C GLY A 15 3.10 42.07 -20.76
N PHE A 16 2.52 40.88 -20.56
CA PHE A 16 1.90 40.45 -19.29
C PHE A 16 2.57 39.20 -18.71
N VAL A 17 2.59 39.09 -17.38
CA VAL A 17 3.17 37.95 -16.65
C VAL A 17 2.26 37.56 -15.50
N ALA A 18 2.11 36.26 -15.26
CA ALA A 18 1.44 35.71 -14.08
C ALA A 18 2.25 34.55 -13.49
N ARG A 19 2.11 34.30 -12.18
CA ARG A 19 2.83 33.23 -11.47
C ARG A 19 1.93 32.52 -10.45
N LYS A 20 1.93 31.19 -10.47
CA LYS A 20 1.17 30.34 -9.54
C LYS A 20 2.14 29.44 -8.79
N SER A 21 2.14 29.54 -7.46
CA SER A 21 2.94 28.65 -6.60
C SER A 21 2.38 27.23 -6.67
N ILE A 22 3.27 26.24 -6.79
CA ILE A 22 2.91 24.83 -6.70
C ILE A 22 2.87 24.40 -5.22
N PRO A 23 1.72 23.88 -4.73
CA PRO A 23 1.57 23.47 -3.33
C PRO A 23 2.55 22.38 -2.92
N ALA A 24 2.95 22.38 -1.64
CA ALA A 24 3.98 21.48 -1.12
C ALA A 24 3.58 20.00 -1.17
N ASP A 25 2.29 19.72 -0.99
CA ASP A 25 1.69 18.38 -0.99
C ASP A 25 1.81 17.66 -2.34
N VAL A 26 1.74 18.38 -3.46
CA VAL A 26 1.85 17.81 -4.82
C VAL A 26 3.16 18.12 -5.53
N ARG A 27 4.10 18.78 -4.84
CA ARG A 27 5.26 19.43 -5.46
C ARG A 27 6.22 18.49 -6.19
N ASP A 28 6.56 17.36 -5.55
CA ASP A 28 7.52 16.41 -6.12
C ASP A 28 6.94 15.72 -7.36
N GLU A 29 5.66 15.36 -7.31
CA GLU A 29 4.95 14.72 -8.42
C GLU A 29 4.73 15.70 -9.58
N TYR A 30 4.33 16.94 -9.27
CA TYR A 30 4.22 18.01 -10.27
C TYR A 30 5.56 18.27 -10.97
N ALA A 31 6.67 18.25 -10.23
CA ALA A 31 8.01 18.41 -10.81
C ALA A 31 8.42 17.24 -11.71
N ARG A 32 8.08 16.00 -11.33
CA ARG A 32 8.33 14.80 -12.13
C ARG A 32 7.67 14.89 -13.50
N LEU A 33 6.39 15.27 -13.49
CA LEU A 33 5.50 15.27 -14.66
C LEU A 33 5.69 16.51 -15.54
N TYR A 34 5.73 17.70 -14.95
CA TYR A 34 5.70 18.97 -15.69
C TYR A 34 7.04 19.70 -15.71
N LYS A 35 8.10 19.10 -15.17
CA LYS A 35 9.48 19.64 -15.11
C LYS A 35 9.62 21.01 -14.43
N VAL A 36 8.60 21.44 -13.70
CA VAL A 36 8.54 22.70 -12.95
C VAL A 36 8.24 22.38 -11.49
N ARG A 37 9.09 22.85 -10.57
CA ARG A 37 8.99 22.45 -9.15
C ARG A 37 8.31 23.47 -8.25
N TRP A 38 8.55 24.76 -8.45
CA TRP A 38 8.21 25.78 -7.44
C TRP A 38 7.06 26.68 -7.86
N GLU A 39 7.12 27.20 -9.08
CA GLU A 39 6.09 28.10 -9.62
C GLU A 39 5.88 27.86 -11.11
N ALA A 40 4.63 27.75 -11.53
CA ALA A 40 4.26 27.86 -12.93
C ALA A 40 4.25 29.34 -13.32
N GLN A 41 4.74 29.66 -14.52
CA GLN A 41 4.80 31.03 -15.04
C GLN A 41 4.07 31.14 -16.37
N LEU A 42 3.28 32.19 -16.55
CA LEU A 42 2.73 32.62 -17.82
C LEU A 42 3.46 33.88 -18.29
N ARG A 43 3.86 33.92 -19.56
CA ARG A 43 4.42 35.11 -20.21
C ARG A 43 3.67 35.39 -21.50
N ILE A 44 3.08 36.58 -21.60
CA ILE A 44 2.33 37.05 -22.77
C ILE A 44 3.13 38.19 -23.42
N PRO A 45 3.42 38.13 -24.73
CA PRO A 45 4.19 39.13 -25.44
C PRO A 45 3.63 40.56 -25.36
N ALA A 46 4.49 41.55 -25.63
CA ALA A 46 4.09 42.94 -25.77
C ALA A 46 3.22 43.12 -27.02
N GLY A 47 2.16 43.94 -26.93
CA GLY A 47 1.22 44.19 -28.03
C GLY A 47 -0.07 43.36 -27.98
N THR A 48 -0.15 42.34 -27.11
CA THR A 48 -1.40 41.57 -26.92
C THR A 48 -2.48 42.43 -26.26
N PRO A 49 -3.69 42.55 -26.85
CA PRO A 49 -4.79 43.30 -26.27
C PRO A 49 -5.17 42.77 -24.88
N ALA A 50 -5.48 43.69 -23.95
CA ALA A 50 -5.78 43.35 -22.56
C ALA A 50 -6.94 42.33 -22.38
N PRO A 51 -8.03 42.34 -23.17
CA PRO A 51 -9.06 41.31 -23.10
C PRO A 51 -8.52 39.90 -23.43
N PHE A 52 -7.71 39.79 -24.48
CA PHE A 52 -7.07 38.53 -24.88
C PHE A 52 -6.08 38.03 -23.81
N ALA A 53 -5.31 38.94 -23.22
CA ALA A 53 -4.38 38.61 -22.15
C ALA A 53 -5.11 38.10 -20.88
N LYS A 54 -6.30 38.64 -20.58
CA LYS A 54 -7.16 38.15 -19.49
C LYS A 54 -7.72 36.75 -19.78
N THR A 55 -8.16 36.48 -21.01
CA THR A 55 -8.63 35.15 -21.41
C THR A 55 -7.52 34.10 -21.26
N GLN A 56 -6.33 34.37 -21.85
CA GLN A 56 -5.18 33.46 -21.73
C GLN A 56 -4.74 33.24 -20.27
N HIS A 57 -4.82 34.28 -19.44
CA HIS A 57 -4.54 34.15 -18.01
C HIS A 57 -5.57 33.26 -17.30
N GLY A 58 -6.85 33.39 -17.62
CA GLY A 58 -7.90 32.54 -17.06
C GLY A 58 -7.73 31.07 -17.46
N GLU A 59 -7.45 30.81 -18.74
CA GLU A 59 -7.19 29.46 -19.26
C GLU A 59 -5.95 28.82 -18.60
N TRP A 60 -4.84 29.56 -18.54
CA TRP A 60 -3.62 29.10 -17.89
C TRP A 60 -3.83 28.84 -16.40
N LEU A 61 -4.53 29.73 -15.68
CA LEU A 61 -4.77 29.56 -14.25
C LEU A 61 -5.64 28.33 -13.98
N ALA A 62 -6.71 28.15 -14.75
CA ALA A 62 -7.58 26.99 -14.66
C ALA A 62 -6.80 25.70 -14.93
N GLU A 63 -5.92 25.69 -15.92
CA GLU A 63 -5.07 24.54 -16.23
C GLU A 63 -4.15 24.16 -15.05
N ILE A 64 -3.44 25.12 -14.46
CA ILE A 64 -2.55 24.84 -13.32
C ILE A 64 -3.35 24.36 -12.10
N GLU A 65 -4.53 24.94 -11.84
CA GLU A 65 -5.39 24.53 -10.73
C GLU A 65 -5.98 23.13 -10.93
N THR A 66 -6.38 22.78 -12.16
CA THR A 66 -6.84 21.43 -12.50
C THR A 66 -5.71 20.41 -12.36
N ARG A 67 -4.48 20.72 -12.80
CA ARG A 67 -3.31 19.85 -12.59
C ARG A 67 -3.06 19.59 -11.09
N ILE A 68 -3.11 20.65 -10.27
CA ILE A 68 -2.95 20.53 -8.80
C ILE A 68 -4.09 19.71 -8.19
N ALA A 69 -5.34 19.96 -8.60
CA ALA A 69 -6.51 19.25 -8.10
C ALA A 69 -6.47 17.76 -8.47
N ALA A 70 -6.07 17.42 -9.70
CA ALA A 70 -5.90 16.05 -10.16
C ALA A 70 -4.83 15.30 -9.35
N LEU A 71 -3.69 15.94 -9.07
CA LEU A 71 -2.63 15.35 -8.24
C LEU A 71 -3.06 15.15 -6.78
N ARG A 72 -3.88 16.05 -6.24
CA ARG A 72 -4.48 15.88 -4.90
C ARG A 72 -5.50 14.75 -4.88
N ALA A 73 -6.37 14.69 -5.88
CA ALA A 73 -7.34 13.62 -6.05
C ALA A 73 -6.64 12.26 -6.25
N GLN A 74 -5.47 12.22 -6.89
CA GLN A 74 -4.61 11.04 -7.01
C GLN A 74 -4.00 10.61 -5.66
N GLN A 75 -3.56 11.56 -4.83
CA GLN A 75 -3.04 11.25 -3.50
C GLN A 75 -4.14 10.74 -2.55
N ASN A 76 -5.37 11.23 -2.71
CA ASN A 76 -6.48 10.92 -1.80
C ASN A 76 -7.44 9.84 -2.33
N GLY A 77 -7.40 9.51 -3.64
CA GLY A 77 -8.32 8.57 -4.28
C GLY A 77 -9.74 9.11 -4.54
N GLU A 78 -9.93 10.43 -4.52
CA GLU A 78 -11.24 11.10 -4.46
C GLU A 78 -11.85 11.52 -5.82
N GLY A 79 -11.13 11.34 -6.93
CA GLY A 79 -11.62 11.74 -8.26
C GLY A 79 -12.67 10.79 -8.84
N GLN A 80 -13.54 11.30 -9.72
CA GLN A 80 -14.56 10.52 -10.41
C GLN A 80 -13.91 9.38 -11.21
N PRO A 81 -14.32 8.11 -11.00
CA PRO A 81 -13.87 7.01 -11.83
C PRO A 81 -14.54 7.06 -13.21
N LEU A 82 -13.89 6.52 -14.22
CA LEU A 82 -14.46 6.26 -15.53
C LEU A 82 -14.23 4.80 -15.89
N THR A 83 -15.25 4.17 -16.46
CA THR A 83 -15.08 2.91 -17.19
C THR A 83 -14.31 3.18 -18.48
N ARG A 84 -13.69 2.16 -19.08
CA ARG A 84 -13.02 2.33 -20.39
C ARG A 84 -13.99 2.84 -21.46
N LEU A 85 -15.24 2.39 -21.42
CA LEU A 85 -16.28 2.82 -22.37
C LEU A 85 -16.68 4.29 -22.17
N ASN A 86 -16.82 4.74 -20.92
CA ASN A 86 -17.09 6.15 -20.63
C ASN A 86 -15.89 7.05 -20.87
N ALA A 87 -14.66 6.55 -20.74
CA ALA A 87 -13.46 7.30 -21.15
C ALA A 87 -13.45 7.55 -22.67
N ILE A 88 -13.81 6.55 -23.48
CA ILE A 88 -13.96 6.70 -24.94
C ILE A 88 -15.13 7.64 -25.27
N ALA A 89 -16.26 7.50 -24.58
CA ALA A 89 -17.39 8.41 -24.77
C ALA A 89 -17.08 9.86 -24.39
N LEU A 90 -16.31 10.06 -23.32
CA LEU A 90 -15.83 11.39 -22.91
C LEU A 90 -14.84 11.95 -23.91
N ALA A 91 -13.98 11.11 -24.50
CA ALA A 91 -13.12 11.49 -25.62
C ALA A 91 -13.94 11.93 -26.85
N GLY A 92 -15.10 11.32 -27.10
CA GLY A 92 -16.04 11.78 -28.13
C GLY A 92 -16.62 13.17 -27.85
N ARG A 93 -17.00 13.46 -26.60
CA ARG A 93 -17.42 14.82 -26.19
C ARG A 93 -16.27 15.82 -26.34
N TRP A 94 -15.07 15.44 -25.91
CA TRP A 94 -13.85 16.23 -26.08
C TRP A 94 -13.58 16.51 -27.55
N TYR A 95 -13.71 15.52 -28.43
CA TYR A 95 -13.48 15.65 -29.87
C TYR A 95 -14.40 16.71 -30.48
N VAL A 96 -15.71 16.59 -30.23
CA VAL A 96 -16.71 17.55 -30.72
C VAL A 96 -16.44 18.95 -30.16
N TRP A 97 -16.12 19.05 -28.87
CA TRP A 97 -15.76 20.32 -28.25
C TRP A 97 -14.51 20.94 -28.91
N PHE A 98 -13.45 20.16 -29.09
CA PHE A 98 -12.17 20.59 -29.63
C PHE A 98 -12.30 21.10 -31.07
N VAL A 99 -12.98 20.34 -31.94
CA VAL A 99 -13.23 20.76 -33.33
C VAL A 99 -14.06 22.05 -33.38
N ARG A 100 -15.14 22.15 -32.59
CA ARG A 100 -16.00 23.34 -32.55
C ARG A 100 -15.29 24.62 -32.13
N GLN A 101 -14.24 24.54 -31.30
CA GLN A 101 -13.45 25.72 -30.93
C GLN A 101 -12.75 26.38 -32.14
N HIS A 102 -12.47 25.60 -33.18
CA HIS A 102 -11.70 26.03 -34.34
C HIS A 102 -12.51 26.05 -35.63
N GLU A 103 -13.65 25.37 -35.69
CA GLU A 103 -14.42 25.18 -36.92
C GLU A 103 -14.87 26.49 -37.60
N ALA A 104 -15.26 27.51 -36.82
CA ALA A 104 -15.70 28.80 -37.38
C ALA A 104 -14.55 29.66 -37.94
N ASN A 105 -13.31 29.43 -37.46
CA ASN A 105 -12.12 30.11 -37.95
C ASN A 105 -10.90 29.19 -37.77
N PRO A 106 -10.72 28.20 -38.67
CA PRO A 106 -9.71 27.17 -38.51
C PRO A 106 -8.29 27.68 -38.78
N GLY A 107 -8.11 28.91 -39.26
CA GLY A 107 -6.80 29.45 -39.60
C GLY A 107 -6.16 28.77 -40.82
N PRO A 108 -4.83 28.89 -40.98
CA PRO A 108 -4.14 28.36 -42.16
C PRO A 108 -3.97 26.83 -42.11
N VAL A 109 -4.16 26.15 -43.24
CA VAL A 109 -3.92 24.70 -43.40
C VAL A 109 -2.53 24.27 -42.88
N LYS A 110 -1.53 25.12 -43.12
CA LYS A 110 -0.14 24.89 -42.69
C LYS A 110 -0.02 24.68 -41.18
N TYR A 111 -0.81 25.39 -40.37
CA TYR A 111 -0.79 25.25 -38.92
C TYR A 111 -1.19 23.85 -38.47
N TRP A 112 -2.29 23.30 -39.01
CA TRP A 112 -2.76 21.96 -38.64
C TRP A 112 -1.81 20.85 -39.10
N LYS A 113 -1.16 21.05 -40.26
CA LYS A 113 -0.12 20.14 -40.72
C LYS A 113 1.07 20.13 -39.76
N GLU A 114 1.58 21.30 -39.38
CA GLU A 114 2.69 21.43 -38.43
C GLU A 114 2.32 20.89 -37.04
N PHE A 115 1.07 21.07 -36.62
CA PHE A 115 0.56 20.50 -35.36
C PHE A 115 0.59 18.97 -35.40
N GLY A 116 0.06 18.36 -36.47
CA GLY A 116 0.10 16.91 -36.65
C GLY A 116 1.52 16.37 -36.70
N ASP A 117 2.40 17.02 -37.46
CA ASP A 117 3.82 16.68 -37.54
C ASP A 117 4.50 16.75 -36.16
N HIS A 118 4.20 17.77 -35.35
CA HIS A 118 4.73 17.87 -33.99
C HIS A 118 4.27 16.71 -33.10
N LEU A 119 2.98 16.38 -33.12
CA LEU A 119 2.44 15.25 -32.36
C LEU A 119 3.11 13.93 -32.76
N THR A 120 3.27 13.69 -34.06
CA THR A 120 3.90 12.47 -34.56
C THR A 120 5.40 12.43 -34.25
N TRP A 121 6.16 13.45 -34.63
CA TRP A 121 7.62 13.39 -34.66
C TRP A 121 8.31 13.87 -33.38
N ASN A 122 7.67 14.72 -32.58
CA ASN A 122 8.26 15.29 -31.36
C ASN A 122 7.64 14.75 -30.07
N VAL A 123 6.47 14.12 -30.14
CA VAL A 123 5.80 13.54 -28.97
C VAL A 123 5.80 12.01 -29.03
N LEU A 124 5.32 11.41 -30.11
CA LEU A 124 5.21 9.95 -30.21
C LEU A 124 6.52 9.28 -30.64
N TYR A 125 7.11 9.69 -31.76
CA TYR A 125 8.29 9.07 -32.36
C TYR A 125 9.52 8.95 -31.43
N PRO A 126 9.81 9.90 -30.52
CA PRO A 126 10.93 9.76 -29.58
C PRO A 126 10.83 8.56 -28.64
N GLU A 127 9.62 8.03 -28.43
CA GLU A 127 9.35 6.85 -27.59
C GLU A 127 9.29 5.55 -28.41
N ALA A 128 9.66 5.58 -29.70
CA ALA A 128 9.65 4.41 -30.55
C ALA A 128 10.69 3.38 -30.10
N PRO A 129 10.33 2.09 -29.97
CA PRO A 129 11.27 1.06 -29.58
C PRO A 129 12.29 0.79 -30.69
N ASP A 130 13.50 0.34 -30.30
CA ASP A 130 14.58 0.01 -31.24
C ASP A 130 14.12 -0.96 -32.35
N SER A 131 13.26 -1.92 -32.02
CA SER A 131 12.69 -2.88 -32.97
C SER A 131 11.87 -2.22 -34.10
N PHE A 132 11.20 -1.10 -33.81
CA PHE A 132 10.48 -0.31 -34.82
C PHE A 132 11.44 0.51 -35.68
N LEU A 133 12.51 1.03 -35.09
CA LEU A 133 13.54 1.79 -35.82
C LEU A 133 14.32 0.89 -36.80
N GLU A 134 14.54 -0.36 -36.44
CA GLU A 134 15.20 -1.37 -37.27
C GLU A 134 14.32 -1.88 -38.42
N ASN A 135 13.00 -2.02 -38.21
CA ASN A 135 12.08 -2.48 -39.25
C ASN A 135 10.68 -1.83 -39.14
N SER A 136 10.60 -0.55 -39.49
CA SER A 136 9.35 0.24 -39.47
C SER A 136 8.21 -0.32 -40.34
N LYS A 137 8.52 -1.22 -41.28
CA LYS A 137 7.51 -1.90 -42.12
C LYS A 137 6.79 -3.04 -41.40
N ALA A 138 7.33 -3.56 -40.29
CA ALA A 138 6.72 -4.64 -39.52
C ALA A 138 5.51 -4.16 -38.70
N ASP A 139 5.49 -2.90 -38.29
CA ASP A 139 4.38 -2.27 -37.57
C ASP A 139 3.87 -1.02 -38.29
N ARG A 140 3.17 -1.24 -39.40
CA ARG A 140 2.63 -0.17 -40.25
C ARG A 140 1.57 0.69 -39.57
N ASN A 141 0.96 0.18 -38.50
CA ASN A 141 -0.14 0.84 -37.78
C ASN A 141 0.34 1.53 -36.50
N TRP A 142 1.63 1.47 -36.19
CA TRP A 142 2.23 2.05 -35.00
C TRP A 142 1.56 1.53 -33.73
N GLU A 143 1.29 0.23 -33.66
CA GLU A 143 0.72 -0.41 -32.47
C GLU A 143 1.62 -0.24 -31.24
N TRP A 144 2.94 -0.12 -31.43
CA TRP A 144 3.88 0.24 -30.36
C TRP A 144 3.52 1.54 -29.63
N ALA A 145 2.91 2.52 -30.31
CA ALA A 145 2.50 3.78 -29.70
C ALA A 145 1.34 3.61 -28.70
N LYS A 146 0.70 2.43 -28.70
CA LYS A 146 -0.37 2.06 -27.77
C LYS A 146 0.12 1.26 -26.58
N GLU A 147 1.42 0.93 -26.52
CA GLU A 147 1.99 0.20 -25.39
C GLU A 147 1.89 1.02 -24.09
N PRO A 148 1.64 0.39 -22.93
CA PRO A 148 1.40 1.09 -21.68
C PRO A 148 2.52 2.06 -21.28
N GLU A 149 3.79 1.67 -21.51
CA GLU A 149 4.96 2.45 -21.16
C GLU A 149 5.06 3.73 -22.01
N VAL A 150 4.83 3.61 -23.32
CA VAL A 150 4.77 4.74 -24.26
C VAL A 150 3.60 5.66 -23.91
N ARG A 151 2.41 5.11 -23.67
CA ARG A 151 1.24 5.90 -23.26
C ARG A 151 1.47 6.66 -21.97
N GLU A 152 2.18 6.08 -21.01
CA GLU A 152 2.53 6.78 -19.78
C GLU A 152 3.49 7.94 -20.03
N ALA A 153 4.52 7.74 -20.86
CA ALA A 153 5.53 8.75 -21.18
C ALA A 153 4.92 9.98 -21.89
N VAL A 154 4.07 9.76 -22.89
CA VAL A 154 3.53 10.84 -23.75
C VAL A 154 2.30 11.55 -23.17
N ARG A 155 1.63 10.94 -22.18
CA ARG A 155 0.37 11.43 -21.61
C ARG A 155 0.40 12.92 -21.22
N PRO A 156 1.46 13.46 -20.59
CA PRO A 156 1.49 14.87 -20.20
C PRO A 156 1.47 15.81 -21.41
N GLN A 157 2.25 15.51 -22.45
CA GLN A 157 2.34 16.34 -23.66
C GLN A 157 1.04 16.26 -24.47
N VAL A 158 0.47 15.05 -24.60
CA VAL A 158 -0.83 14.86 -25.26
C VAL A 158 -1.93 15.64 -24.54
N ALA A 159 -2.00 15.55 -23.21
CA ALA A 159 -3.01 16.27 -22.43
C ALA A 159 -2.91 17.80 -22.60
N GLU A 160 -1.69 18.33 -22.72
CA GLU A 160 -1.44 19.75 -22.99
C GLU A 160 -1.88 20.15 -24.40
N LEU A 161 -1.41 19.44 -25.44
CA LEU A 161 -1.79 19.69 -26.83
C LEU A 161 -3.30 19.58 -27.05
N ALA A 162 -3.94 18.60 -26.41
CA ALA A 162 -5.38 18.36 -26.50
C ALA A 162 -6.22 19.28 -25.60
N ARG A 163 -5.60 20.17 -24.80
CA ARG A 163 -6.30 21.05 -23.84
C ARG A 163 -7.23 20.28 -22.87
N VAL A 164 -6.83 19.08 -22.46
CA VAL A 164 -7.63 18.17 -21.61
C VAL A 164 -8.14 18.85 -20.35
N ALA A 165 -7.29 19.65 -19.69
CA ALA A 165 -7.66 20.35 -18.46
C ALA A 165 -8.74 21.42 -18.69
N THR A 166 -8.71 22.12 -19.83
CA THR A 166 -9.73 23.12 -20.19
C THR A 166 -11.07 22.43 -20.42
N PHE A 167 -11.06 21.33 -21.17
CA PHE A 167 -12.25 20.55 -21.45
C PHE A 167 -12.90 20.00 -20.16
N LEU A 168 -12.11 19.33 -19.31
CA LEU A 168 -12.62 18.77 -18.05
C LEU A 168 -13.17 19.84 -17.11
N ALA A 169 -12.54 21.02 -17.07
CA ALA A 169 -13.06 22.15 -16.31
C ALA A 169 -14.39 22.67 -16.87
N GLY A 170 -14.54 22.71 -18.20
CA GLY A 170 -15.80 23.06 -18.87
C GLY A 170 -16.93 22.06 -18.61
N GLU A 171 -16.61 20.77 -18.50
CA GLU A 171 -17.55 19.71 -18.12
C GLU A 171 -17.80 19.66 -16.60
N GLY A 172 -17.06 20.42 -15.78
CA GLY A 172 -17.14 20.36 -14.32
C GLY A 172 -16.68 19.02 -13.72
N MET A 173 -15.81 18.29 -14.43
CA MET A 173 -15.37 16.94 -14.06
C MET A 173 -13.97 16.95 -13.45
N ALA A 174 -13.79 16.22 -12.35
CA ALA A 174 -12.49 15.91 -11.76
C ALA A 174 -12.30 14.39 -11.74
N LEU A 175 -11.34 13.87 -12.50
CA LEU A 175 -11.10 12.43 -12.65
C LEU A 175 -10.04 11.91 -11.66
N ASN A 176 -10.16 10.65 -11.22
CA ASN A 176 -9.05 10.00 -10.50
C ASN A 176 -7.94 9.56 -11.48
N SER A 177 -6.80 9.09 -10.96
CA SER A 177 -5.62 8.79 -11.78
C SER A 177 -5.88 7.75 -12.87
N THR A 178 -6.60 6.67 -12.55
CA THR A 178 -6.91 5.61 -13.51
C THR A 178 -7.87 6.12 -14.59
N ALA A 179 -8.91 6.85 -14.18
CA ALA A 179 -9.87 7.44 -15.09
C ALA A 179 -9.25 8.51 -16.00
N TYR A 180 -8.37 9.34 -15.44
CA TYR A 180 -7.62 10.34 -16.18
C TYR A 180 -6.69 9.70 -17.21
N ALA A 181 -5.97 8.63 -16.83
CA ALA A 181 -5.14 7.88 -17.77
C ALA A 181 -5.98 7.30 -18.92
N LEU A 182 -7.07 6.61 -18.60
CA LEU A 182 -7.98 6.05 -19.61
C LEU A 182 -8.55 7.12 -20.56
N PHE A 183 -8.91 8.29 -20.01
CA PHE A 183 -9.44 9.39 -20.79
C PHE A 183 -8.38 10.01 -21.72
N VAL A 184 -7.20 10.35 -21.21
CA VAL A 184 -6.14 10.95 -22.04
C VAL A 184 -5.64 9.95 -23.09
N ASP A 185 -5.58 8.67 -22.75
CA ASP A 185 -5.25 7.60 -23.69
C ASP A 185 -6.28 7.54 -24.83
N ALA A 186 -7.57 7.64 -24.54
CA ALA A 186 -8.63 7.71 -25.55
C ALA A 186 -8.60 9.02 -26.36
N VAL A 187 -8.22 10.14 -25.75
CA VAL A 187 -7.97 11.42 -26.44
C VAL A 187 -6.80 11.30 -27.40
N SER A 188 -5.71 10.65 -26.99
CA SER A 188 -4.53 10.40 -27.83
C SER A 188 -4.90 9.66 -29.11
N ASP A 189 -5.76 8.65 -29.00
CA ASP A 189 -6.26 7.88 -30.14
C ASP A 189 -7.08 8.73 -31.14
N ASN A 190 -7.64 9.85 -30.69
CA ASN A 190 -8.57 10.67 -31.46
C ASN A 190 -8.06 12.09 -31.80
N LEU A 191 -6.86 12.46 -31.35
CA LEU A 191 -6.28 13.78 -31.61
C LEU A 191 -5.86 13.96 -33.07
N MET A 192 -5.24 12.95 -33.69
CA MET A 192 -4.90 13.00 -35.13
C MET A 192 -6.13 13.08 -36.05
N PRO A 193 -7.20 12.30 -35.81
CA PRO A 193 -8.48 12.49 -36.50
C PRO A 193 -9.05 13.91 -36.38
N ALA A 194 -8.97 14.54 -35.20
CA ALA A 194 -9.46 15.91 -35.00
C ALA A 194 -8.63 16.94 -35.78
N ILE A 195 -7.30 16.83 -35.74
CA ILE A 195 -6.38 17.67 -36.53
C ILE A 195 -6.68 17.53 -38.03
N SER A 196 -6.92 16.30 -38.51
CA SER A 196 -7.22 16.03 -39.92
C SER A 196 -8.51 16.71 -40.38
N VAL A 197 -9.56 16.72 -39.55
CA VAL A 197 -10.81 17.43 -39.84
C VAL A 197 -10.57 18.94 -39.87
N LEU A 198 -9.86 19.49 -38.90
CA LEU A 198 -9.56 20.94 -38.86
C LEU A 198 -8.69 21.39 -40.04
N GLN A 199 -7.78 20.54 -40.51
CA GLN A 199 -7.03 20.77 -41.74
C GLN A 199 -7.95 20.84 -42.98
N LYS A 200 -8.93 19.93 -43.09
CA LYS A 200 -9.94 19.98 -44.17
C LYS A 200 -10.75 21.27 -44.12
N ARG A 201 -11.26 21.64 -42.93
CA ARG A 201 -12.00 22.89 -42.71
C ARG A 201 -11.16 24.13 -43.10
N ALA A 202 -9.87 24.14 -42.76
CA ALA A 202 -8.93 25.19 -43.15
C ALA A 202 -8.71 25.28 -44.68
N SER A 203 -8.88 24.17 -45.41
CA SER A 203 -8.83 24.15 -46.88
C SER A 203 -10.17 24.48 -47.55
N GLY A 204 -11.23 24.76 -46.77
CA GLY A 204 -12.57 25.05 -47.27
C GLY A 204 -13.46 23.82 -47.46
N ASP A 205 -13.00 22.63 -47.07
CA ASP A 205 -13.80 21.39 -47.12
C ASP A 205 -14.62 21.23 -45.83
N TYR A 206 -15.93 21.48 -45.95
CA TYR A 206 -16.94 21.33 -44.90
C TYR A 206 -17.78 20.05 -45.04
N SER A 207 -17.27 19.02 -45.73
CA SER A 207 -17.91 17.70 -45.78
C SER A 207 -18.16 17.13 -44.39
N ARG A 208 -19.22 16.30 -44.28
CA ARG A 208 -19.64 15.69 -43.00
C ARG A 208 -18.45 14.97 -42.35
N ASP A 209 -18.28 15.20 -41.05
CA ASP A 209 -17.35 14.47 -40.22
C ASP A 209 -18.08 13.29 -39.58
N ASP A 210 -17.65 12.07 -39.91
CA ASP A 210 -18.25 10.82 -39.42
C ASP A 210 -17.57 10.32 -38.12
N ASN A 211 -16.45 10.93 -37.68
CA ASN A 211 -15.77 10.52 -36.44
C ASN A 211 -16.68 10.57 -35.21
N PRO A 212 -17.53 11.62 -35.00
CA PRO A 212 -18.47 11.68 -33.89
C PRO A 212 -19.40 10.46 -33.79
N ASP A 213 -19.75 9.84 -34.91
CA ASP A 213 -20.66 8.68 -34.96
C ASP A 213 -19.99 7.38 -34.51
N THR A 214 -18.66 7.36 -34.39
CA THR A 214 -17.89 6.19 -33.94
C THR A 214 -17.79 6.07 -32.41
N PHE A 215 -18.12 7.15 -31.68
CA PHE A 215 -18.03 7.16 -30.22
C PHE A 215 -19.27 6.54 -29.56
N PRO A 216 -19.11 5.74 -28.49
CA PRO A 216 -20.23 5.29 -27.71
C PRO A 216 -20.89 6.48 -26.99
N ALA A 217 -22.19 6.37 -26.72
CA ALA A 217 -22.90 7.35 -25.91
C ALA A 217 -22.27 7.44 -24.52
N PHE A 218 -22.01 8.66 -24.04
CA PHE A 218 -21.59 8.86 -22.65
C PHE A 218 -22.79 8.58 -21.77
N THR A 219 -22.79 7.42 -21.15
CA THR A 219 -23.72 7.07 -20.09
C THR A 219 -23.09 7.52 -18.77
N ASP A 220 -23.88 7.88 -17.76
CA ASP A 220 -23.36 8.14 -16.41
C ASP A 220 -22.83 6.85 -15.73
N GLY A 221 -22.51 5.82 -16.52
CA GLY A 221 -22.38 4.43 -16.10
C GLY A 221 -23.74 3.91 -15.65
N PRO A 222 -23.81 2.70 -15.06
CA PRO A 222 -24.75 2.58 -13.97
C PRO A 222 -24.40 3.73 -13.02
N VAL A 223 -25.39 4.60 -12.76
CA VAL A 223 -25.40 5.51 -11.61
C VAL A 223 -24.64 4.77 -10.52
N ARG A 224 -23.56 5.36 -9.98
CA ARG A 224 -22.91 4.91 -8.73
C ARG A 224 -24.04 4.31 -7.90
N ALA A 225 -24.19 2.99 -7.83
CA ALA A 225 -25.40 2.45 -7.20
C ALA A 225 -25.29 3.00 -5.78
N SER A 226 -26.15 3.96 -5.44
CA SER A 226 -25.93 5.03 -4.45
C SER A 226 -25.42 4.50 -3.12
N GLY A 227 -24.15 4.18 -3.05
CA GLY A 227 -23.76 3.03 -2.26
C GLY A 227 -22.27 3.03 -2.02
N VAL A 228 -21.96 2.56 -0.84
CA VAL A 228 -20.65 2.68 -0.22
C VAL A 228 -19.64 1.85 -1.00
N SER A 229 -18.47 2.42 -1.26
CA SER A 229 -17.36 1.73 -1.89
C SER A 229 -16.70 0.73 -0.92
N CYS A 230 -15.91 -0.19 -1.45
CA CYS A 230 -15.18 -1.17 -0.63
C CYS A 230 -14.22 -0.46 0.36
N TRP A 231 -13.59 0.62 -0.08
CA TRP A 231 -12.69 1.42 0.76
C TRP A 231 -13.44 2.16 1.87
N GLU A 232 -14.55 2.84 1.56
CA GLU A 232 -15.38 3.54 2.55
C GLU A 232 -15.97 2.57 3.60
N LEU A 233 -16.30 1.33 3.21
CA LEU A 233 -16.69 0.30 4.18
C LEU A 233 -15.56 -0.07 5.13
N PHE A 234 -14.34 -0.20 4.61
CA PHE A 234 -13.17 -0.49 5.43
C PHE A 234 -12.83 0.67 6.37
N GLU A 235 -12.89 1.91 5.89
CA GLU A 235 -12.73 3.10 6.72
C GLU A 235 -13.74 3.16 7.86
N ALA A 236 -15.03 3.00 7.53
CA ALA A 236 -16.08 2.99 8.54
C ALA A 236 -15.88 1.85 9.56
N PHE A 237 -15.43 0.68 9.10
CA PHE A 237 -15.09 -0.44 9.98
C PHE A 237 -13.92 -0.11 10.90
N VAL A 238 -12.84 0.47 10.38
CA VAL A 238 -11.64 0.81 11.18
C VAL A 238 -11.97 1.86 12.23
N LEU A 239 -12.72 2.89 11.87
CA LEU A 239 -13.14 3.95 12.80
C LEU A 239 -14.05 3.43 13.92
N ALA A 240 -14.98 2.52 13.58
CA ALA A 240 -15.94 1.97 14.54
C ALA A 240 -15.33 0.87 15.43
N VAL A 241 -14.63 -0.09 14.84
CA VAL A 241 -14.16 -1.30 15.53
C VAL A 241 -12.77 -1.09 16.15
N LYS A 242 -11.98 -0.13 15.66
CA LYS A 242 -10.61 0.15 16.10
C LYS A 242 -9.76 -1.13 16.19
N PRO A 243 -9.67 -1.92 15.10
CA PRO A 243 -8.86 -3.14 15.09
C PRO A 243 -7.38 -2.79 15.32
N ALA A 244 -6.61 -3.77 15.79
CA ALA A 244 -5.17 -3.58 16.00
C ALA A 244 -4.46 -3.08 14.72
N ASP A 245 -3.48 -2.19 14.85
CA ASP A 245 -2.76 -1.56 13.73
C ASP A 245 -2.26 -2.55 12.68
N LYS A 246 -1.73 -3.69 13.13
CA LYS A 246 -1.26 -4.76 12.25
C LYS A 246 -2.36 -5.35 11.37
N THR A 247 -3.57 -5.45 11.90
CA THR A 247 -4.76 -5.89 11.16
C THR A 247 -5.10 -4.85 10.10
N VAL A 248 -5.12 -3.56 10.45
CA VAL A 248 -5.38 -2.47 9.50
C VAL A 248 -4.36 -2.50 8.36
N ILE A 249 -3.06 -2.53 8.67
CA ILE A 249 -1.98 -2.57 7.66
C ILE A 249 -2.17 -3.73 6.69
N ARG A 250 -2.52 -4.91 7.22
CA ARG A 250 -2.68 -6.13 6.41
C ARG A 250 -3.93 -6.10 5.54
N TRP A 251 -5.03 -5.56 6.07
CA TRP A 251 -6.31 -5.52 5.35
C TRP A 251 -6.38 -4.35 4.36
N ARG A 252 -5.62 -3.28 4.60
CA ARG A 252 -5.53 -2.12 3.70
C ARG A 252 -5.27 -2.53 2.24
N ALA A 253 -4.31 -3.43 2.00
CA ALA A 253 -3.99 -3.91 0.66
C ALA A 253 -5.17 -4.63 0.00
N VAL A 254 -5.94 -5.40 0.79
CA VAL A 254 -7.13 -6.11 0.31
C VAL A 254 -8.18 -5.11 -0.15
N PHE A 255 -8.49 -4.09 0.67
CA PHE A 255 -9.56 -3.15 0.35
C PHE A 255 -9.20 -2.15 -0.74
N LEU A 256 -7.91 -1.84 -0.93
CA LEU A 256 -7.46 -1.09 -2.12
C LEU A 256 -7.64 -1.90 -3.41
N GLU A 257 -7.32 -3.20 -3.36
CA GLU A 257 -7.52 -4.07 -4.52
C GLU A 257 -9.01 -4.27 -4.82
N MET A 258 -9.83 -4.48 -3.78
CA MET A 258 -11.29 -4.54 -3.93
C MET A 258 -11.86 -3.24 -4.48
N GLN A 259 -11.33 -2.09 -4.05
CA GLN A 259 -11.74 -0.78 -4.55
C GLN A 259 -11.47 -0.67 -6.05
N ARG A 260 -10.31 -1.18 -6.51
CA ARG A 260 -9.99 -1.23 -7.95
C ARG A 260 -10.90 -2.19 -8.71
N GLN A 261 -11.02 -3.42 -8.22
CA GLN A 261 -11.74 -4.49 -8.92
C GLN A 261 -13.25 -4.24 -9.02
N PHE A 262 -13.85 -3.70 -7.96
CA PHE A 262 -15.29 -3.51 -7.86
C PHE A 262 -15.69 -2.03 -7.94
N ALA A 263 -14.83 -1.19 -8.54
CA ALA A 263 -15.08 0.23 -8.69
C ALA A 263 -16.42 0.54 -9.38
N GLU A 264 -16.80 -0.28 -10.37
CA GLU A 264 -17.98 -0.08 -11.20
C GLU A 264 -19.29 -0.43 -10.49
N VAL A 265 -19.27 -1.41 -9.59
CA VAL A 265 -20.49 -1.92 -8.92
C VAL A 265 -20.65 -1.42 -7.48
N GLY A 266 -19.55 -0.93 -6.86
CA GLY A 266 -19.52 -0.57 -5.45
C GLY A 266 -19.71 -1.78 -4.53
N ALA A 267 -19.60 -1.61 -3.20
CA ALA A 267 -19.64 -2.75 -2.29
C ALA A 267 -21.02 -3.45 -2.26
N ASN A 268 -22.11 -2.69 -2.45
CA ASN A 268 -23.45 -3.24 -2.42
C ASN A 268 -23.83 -4.01 -3.71
N GLY A 269 -23.16 -3.72 -4.84
CA GLY A 269 -23.41 -4.36 -6.13
C GLY A 269 -22.61 -5.65 -6.37
N ILE A 270 -21.70 -6.03 -5.47
CA ILE A 270 -20.94 -7.28 -5.59
C ILE A 270 -21.88 -8.47 -5.41
N THR A 271 -22.00 -9.30 -6.45
CA THR A 271 -22.72 -10.57 -6.40
C THR A 271 -21.88 -11.68 -5.75
N GLU A 272 -22.53 -12.75 -5.29
CA GLU A 272 -21.80 -13.91 -4.76
C GLU A 272 -20.86 -14.53 -5.81
N ASP A 273 -21.31 -14.64 -7.06
CA ASP A 273 -20.50 -15.20 -8.16
C ASP A 273 -19.28 -14.33 -8.45
N ALA A 274 -19.46 -13.01 -8.53
CA ALA A 274 -18.33 -12.07 -8.71
C ALA A 274 -17.34 -12.15 -7.53
N ALA A 275 -17.83 -12.32 -6.30
CA ALA A 275 -16.99 -12.53 -5.13
C ALA A 275 -16.25 -13.88 -5.19
N ARG A 276 -16.89 -14.96 -5.64
CA ARG A 276 -16.27 -16.27 -5.84
C ARG A 276 -15.16 -16.21 -6.90
N ASP A 277 -15.44 -15.59 -8.03
CA ASP A 277 -14.50 -15.51 -9.15
C ASP A 277 -13.30 -14.66 -8.81
N TRP A 278 -13.51 -13.52 -8.14
CA TRP A 278 -12.39 -12.71 -7.64
C TRP A 278 -11.54 -13.48 -6.63
N ILE A 279 -12.14 -14.13 -5.62
CA ILE A 279 -11.39 -14.90 -4.63
C ILE A 279 -10.62 -16.06 -5.25
N ARG A 280 -11.19 -16.75 -6.26
CA ARG A 280 -10.49 -17.81 -7.00
C ARG A 280 -9.33 -17.23 -7.83
N GLY A 281 -9.57 -16.14 -8.55
CA GLY A 281 -8.57 -15.46 -9.39
C GLY A 281 -7.38 -14.90 -8.61
N LEU A 282 -7.54 -14.65 -7.30
CA LEU A 282 -6.42 -14.28 -6.45
C LEU A 282 -5.42 -15.42 -6.20
N ILE A 283 -5.78 -16.69 -6.42
CA ILE A 283 -4.91 -17.83 -6.20
C ILE A 283 -4.06 -18.05 -7.45
N GLY A 284 -2.74 -17.91 -7.31
CA GLY A 284 -1.80 -18.06 -8.43
C GLY A 284 -0.36 -17.96 -7.96
N GLU A 285 0.56 -17.67 -8.87
CA GLU A 285 2.00 -17.56 -8.57
C GLU A 285 2.29 -16.51 -7.48
N GLU A 286 1.55 -15.40 -7.49
CA GLU A 286 1.73 -14.31 -6.52
C GLU A 286 1.22 -14.63 -5.11
N ARG A 287 0.18 -15.49 -4.98
CA ARG A 287 -0.54 -15.69 -3.72
C ARG A 287 -1.01 -17.13 -3.55
N GLN A 288 -0.49 -17.77 -2.50
CA GLN A 288 -0.92 -19.10 -2.10
C GLN A 288 -2.37 -19.10 -1.57
N ALA A 289 -3.09 -20.21 -1.78
CA ALA A 289 -4.48 -20.39 -1.32
C ALA A 289 -4.67 -20.12 0.18
N ILE A 290 -3.70 -20.48 1.03
CA ILE A 290 -3.75 -20.18 2.47
C ILE A 290 -3.76 -18.66 2.75
N THR A 291 -2.97 -17.89 2.00
CA THR A 291 -2.91 -16.42 2.12
C THR A 291 -4.23 -15.80 1.69
N VAL A 292 -4.81 -16.28 0.60
CA VAL A 292 -6.13 -15.84 0.12
C VAL A 292 -7.21 -16.15 1.16
N ARG A 293 -7.23 -17.37 1.70
CA ARG A 293 -8.21 -17.78 2.72
C ARG A 293 -8.09 -16.97 4.01
N GLU A 294 -6.89 -16.90 4.59
CA GLU A 294 -6.64 -16.36 5.93
C GLU A 294 -6.59 -14.82 5.97
N ILE A 295 -6.39 -14.15 4.83
CA ILE A 295 -6.29 -12.69 4.78
C ILE A 295 -7.40 -12.10 3.92
N TRP A 296 -7.47 -12.47 2.64
CA TRP A 296 -8.33 -11.80 1.67
C TRP A 296 -9.79 -12.12 1.93
N LEU A 297 -10.13 -13.41 1.92
CA LEU A 297 -11.47 -13.87 2.20
C LEU A 297 -11.90 -13.57 3.65
N SER A 298 -11.01 -13.77 4.63
CA SER A 298 -11.34 -13.53 6.05
C SER A 298 -11.64 -12.05 6.34
N SER A 299 -10.87 -11.12 5.77
CA SER A 299 -11.08 -9.68 5.94
C SER A 299 -12.31 -9.19 5.19
N ALA A 300 -12.49 -9.60 3.93
CA ALA A 300 -13.68 -9.29 3.14
C ALA A 300 -14.95 -9.77 3.88
N ARG A 301 -14.98 -11.03 4.33
CA ARG A 301 -16.08 -11.56 5.15
C ARG A 301 -16.35 -10.74 6.40
N ARG A 302 -15.30 -10.36 7.13
CA ARG A 302 -15.45 -9.64 8.40
C ARG A 302 -16.02 -8.24 8.20
N VAL A 303 -15.47 -7.48 7.25
CA VAL A 303 -15.88 -6.09 6.99
C VAL A 303 -17.26 -6.07 6.33
N PHE A 304 -17.53 -6.91 5.33
CA PHE A 304 -18.87 -6.98 4.71
C PHE A 304 -19.93 -7.52 5.67
N GLY A 305 -19.56 -8.45 6.57
CA GLY A 305 -20.44 -8.90 7.65
C GLY A 305 -20.83 -7.76 8.58
N TRP A 306 -19.84 -6.99 9.04
CA TRP A 306 -20.06 -5.80 9.86
C TRP A 306 -20.89 -4.73 9.13
N ALA A 307 -20.58 -4.48 7.86
CA ALA A 307 -21.28 -3.50 7.03
C ALA A 307 -22.77 -3.85 6.87
N ARG A 308 -23.08 -5.13 6.63
CA ARG A 308 -24.45 -5.64 6.59
C ARG A 308 -25.16 -5.47 7.94
N GLU A 309 -24.51 -5.84 9.04
CA GLU A 309 -25.06 -5.66 10.41
C GLU A 309 -25.40 -4.19 10.71
N HIS A 310 -24.62 -3.25 10.17
CA HIS A 310 -24.82 -1.81 10.33
C HIS A 310 -25.65 -1.19 9.19
N LYS A 311 -26.34 -2.02 8.38
CA LYS A 311 -27.21 -1.59 7.27
C LYS A 311 -26.53 -0.69 6.23
N LYS A 312 -25.21 -0.80 6.06
CA LYS A 312 -24.44 -0.10 5.03
C LYS A 312 -24.51 -0.78 3.65
N ILE A 313 -24.80 -2.08 3.66
CA ILE A 313 -25.04 -2.91 2.47
C ILE A 313 -26.18 -3.89 2.76
N GLY A 314 -26.86 -4.37 1.71
CA GLY A 314 -27.99 -5.30 1.84
C GLY A 314 -27.58 -6.73 2.18
N GLN A 315 -26.42 -7.19 1.70
CA GLN A 315 -25.95 -8.56 1.89
C GLN A 315 -24.42 -8.65 1.98
N ASN A 316 -23.91 -9.77 2.51
CA ASN A 316 -22.49 -10.08 2.49
C ASN A 316 -22.20 -11.11 1.38
N PRO A 317 -21.66 -10.70 0.23
CA PRO A 317 -21.41 -11.61 -0.90
C PRO A 317 -20.27 -12.61 -0.63
N PHE A 318 -19.45 -12.36 0.39
CA PHE A 318 -18.35 -13.25 0.76
C PHE A 318 -18.76 -14.34 1.77
N LYS A 319 -20.01 -14.33 2.26
CA LYS A 319 -20.45 -15.23 3.32
C LYS A 319 -20.21 -16.70 2.98
N GLU A 320 -20.67 -17.14 1.80
CA GLU A 320 -20.64 -18.54 1.38
C GLU A 320 -19.43 -18.92 0.51
N VAL A 321 -18.56 -17.96 0.17
CA VAL A 321 -17.35 -18.19 -0.66
C VAL A 321 -16.36 -19.09 0.08
N ARG A 322 -15.87 -20.18 -0.53
CA ARG A 322 -14.88 -21.07 0.11
C ARG A 322 -13.59 -21.12 -0.69
N VAL A 323 -12.48 -21.25 0.04
CA VAL A 323 -11.14 -21.50 -0.52
C VAL A 323 -10.62 -22.77 0.13
N ASP A 324 -10.51 -23.81 -0.67
CA ASP A 324 -9.91 -25.06 -0.25
C ASP A 324 -8.40 -24.91 -0.25
N VAL A 325 -7.79 -25.28 0.88
CA VAL A 325 -6.33 -25.25 1.05
C VAL A 325 -5.90 -26.69 1.23
N PRO A 326 -5.21 -27.28 0.24
CA PRO A 326 -4.65 -28.61 0.38
C PRO A 326 -3.76 -28.67 1.62
N ARG A 327 -3.88 -29.75 2.40
CA ARG A 327 -2.95 -29.99 3.51
C ARG A 327 -1.57 -30.22 2.90
N LYS A 328 -0.60 -29.40 3.30
CA LYS A 328 0.80 -29.67 2.98
C LYS A 328 1.25 -30.90 3.75
N ALA A 329 1.90 -31.84 3.07
CA ALA A 329 2.58 -32.94 3.73
C ALA A 329 3.65 -32.38 4.67
N GLN A 330 3.72 -32.92 5.88
CA GLN A 330 4.78 -32.59 6.82
C GLN A 330 5.90 -33.61 6.61
N THR A 331 6.95 -33.21 5.92
CA THR A 331 8.07 -34.10 5.54
C THR A 331 9.21 -34.09 6.55
N ARG A 332 9.18 -33.14 7.49
CA ARG A 332 10.23 -32.95 8.49
C ARG A 332 9.92 -33.69 9.78
N GLU A 333 10.87 -34.52 10.23
CA GLU A 333 10.75 -35.36 11.43
C GLU A 333 10.56 -34.52 12.72
N ASP A 334 11.38 -33.48 12.91
CA ASP A 334 11.25 -32.51 14.02
C ASP A 334 10.00 -31.62 13.93
N GLY A 335 9.25 -31.77 12.83
CA GLY A 335 8.10 -30.99 12.50
C GLY A 335 8.36 -29.49 12.46
N ARG A 336 7.80 -28.76 13.42
CA ARG A 336 7.89 -27.28 13.50
C ARG A 336 8.95 -26.79 14.49
N SER A 337 9.60 -27.69 15.22
CA SER A 337 10.72 -27.37 16.12
C SER A 337 11.98 -27.11 15.30
N PHE A 338 12.92 -26.30 15.79
CA PHE A 338 14.29 -26.36 15.27
C PHE A 338 14.91 -27.73 15.53
N THR A 339 15.76 -28.19 14.60
CA THR A 339 16.71 -29.27 14.90
C THR A 339 17.75 -28.76 15.89
N ASP A 340 18.47 -29.67 16.53
CA ASP A 340 19.55 -29.28 17.44
C ASP A 340 20.65 -28.52 16.69
N ALA A 341 20.95 -28.89 15.44
CA ALA A 341 21.91 -28.18 14.59
C ALA A 341 21.47 -26.74 14.27
N GLU A 342 20.22 -26.54 13.86
CA GLU A 342 19.67 -25.19 13.59
C GLU A 342 19.64 -24.33 14.84
N ALA A 343 19.22 -24.90 15.98
CA ALA A 343 19.22 -24.21 17.26
C ALA A 343 20.65 -23.79 17.65
N LYS A 344 21.64 -24.67 17.47
CA LYS A 344 23.06 -24.36 17.71
C LYS A 344 23.56 -23.25 16.80
N ILE A 345 23.27 -23.27 15.50
CA ILE A 345 23.66 -22.19 14.56
C ILE A 345 23.17 -20.82 15.08
N ILE A 346 21.89 -20.73 15.42
CA ILE A 346 21.29 -19.47 15.89
C ILE A 346 21.89 -19.03 17.22
N LEU A 347 22.03 -19.94 18.19
CA LEU A 347 22.52 -19.60 19.53
C LEU A 347 24.01 -19.28 19.53
N ASN A 348 24.84 -19.96 18.72
CA ASN A 348 26.25 -19.63 18.51
C ASN A 348 26.41 -18.24 17.88
N ALA A 349 25.69 -17.96 16.79
CA ALA A 349 25.72 -16.64 16.16
C ALA A 349 25.20 -15.54 17.09
N SER A 350 24.23 -15.85 17.95
CA SER A 350 23.75 -14.93 18.98
C SER A 350 24.85 -14.67 20.01
N LEU A 351 25.51 -15.72 20.50
CA LEU A 351 26.53 -15.64 21.56
C LEU A 351 27.81 -14.90 21.11
N ALA A 352 28.17 -15.00 19.82
CA ALA A 352 29.29 -14.28 19.23
C ALA A 352 29.18 -12.74 19.35
N ILE A 353 27.99 -12.21 19.66
CA ILE A 353 27.77 -10.79 19.94
C ILE A 353 28.06 -10.53 21.43
N GLU A 354 29.34 -10.41 21.78
CA GLU A 354 29.77 -10.30 23.19
C GLU A 354 29.29 -9.03 23.89
N LYS A 355 29.30 -7.89 23.18
CA LYS A 355 28.97 -6.56 23.73
C LYS A 355 27.88 -5.88 22.90
N PRO A 356 26.59 -6.22 23.09
CA PRO A 356 25.52 -5.68 22.27
C PRO A 356 25.16 -4.24 22.67
N ILE A 357 25.66 -3.24 21.94
CA ILE A 357 25.47 -1.81 22.24
C ILE A 357 24.17 -1.28 21.64
N THR A 358 23.88 -1.67 20.39
CA THR A 358 22.70 -1.20 19.67
C THR A 358 21.47 -2.07 19.98
N PRO A 359 20.23 -1.54 19.82
CA PRO A 359 19.03 -2.34 19.96
C PRO A 359 18.98 -3.56 19.01
N THR A 360 19.54 -3.43 17.81
CA THR A 360 19.64 -4.53 16.84
C THR A 360 20.57 -5.63 17.32
N GLU A 361 21.76 -5.30 17.83
CA GLU A 361 22.69 -6.27 18.41
C GLU A 361 22.08 -6.94 19.64
N ARG A 362 21.40 -6.19 20.52
CA ARG A 362 20.68 -6.78 21.66
C ARG A 362 19.57 -7.71 21.21
N THR A 363 18.86 -7.37 20.13
CA THR A 363 17.82 -8.21 19.53
C THR A 363 18.40 -9.55 19.10
N ARG A 364 19.50 -9.53 18.32
CA ARG A 364 20.18 -10.74 17.84
C ARG A 364 20.80 -11.55 19.00
N ARG A 365 21.42 -10.88 19.98
CA ARG A 365 22.09 -11.52 21.12
C ARG A 365 21.13 -12.20 22.08
N TRP A 366 20.00 -11.57 22.41
CA TRP A 366 19.18 -12.00 23.54
C TRP A 366 17.83 -12.59 23.16
N VAL A 367 17.21 -12.16 22.05
CA VAL A 367 15.85 -12.64 21.72
C VAL A 367 15.83 -14.15 21.41
N PRO A 368 16.76 -14.73 20.62
CA PRO A 368 16.80 -16.18 20.43
C PRO A 368 16.97 -16.95 21.73
N TRP A 369 17.91 -16.52 22.58
CA TRP A 369 18.17 -17.11 23.89
C TRP A 369 16.96 -17.05 24.84
N LEU A 370 16.28 -15.91 24.91
CA LEU A 370 15.04 -15.77 25.68
C LEU A 370 13.94 -16.69 25.14
N CYS A 371 13.78 -16.80 23.83
CA CYS A 371 12.80 -17.69 23.21
C CYS A 371 13.12 -19.15 23.46
N ALA A 372 14.39 -19.54 23.41
CA ALA A 372 14.87 -20.90 23.65
C ALA A 372 14.54 -21.39 25.07
N TYR A 373 14.63 -20.51 26.07
CA TYR A 373 14.37 -20.86 27.48
C TYR A 373 12.95 -20.59 27.98
N SER A 374 12.06 -20.03 27.15
CA SER A 374 10.70 -19.68 27.58
C SER A 374 9.60 -20.13 26.62
N GLY A 375 9.96 -20.50 25.40
CA GLY A 375 9.03 -20.69 24.29
C GLY A 375 8.17 -19.45 23.99
N ALA A 376 8.51 -18.26 24.50
CA ALA A 376 7.82 -17.02 24.18
C ALA A 376 7.94 -16.69 22.69
N ARG A 377 6.96 -15.96 22.13
CA ARG A 377 7.07 -15.47 20.74
C ARG A 377 8.14 -14.38 20.71
N PRO A 378 9.01 -14.31 19.69
CA PRO A 378 9.90 -13.16 19.51
C PRO A 378 9.16 -11.83 19.45
N GLY A 379 7.91 -11.82 18.97
CA GLY A 379 7.05 -10.63 19.01
C GLY A 379 6.63 -10.18 20.41
N GLU A 380 6.54 -11.10 21.38
CA GLU A 380 6.30 -10.77 22.78
C GLU A 380 7.63 -10.31 23.44
N ILE A 381 8.75 -10.97 23.12
CA ILE A 381 10.06 -10.63 23.67
C ILE A 381 10.54 -9.26 23.18
N THR A 382 10.43 -8.96 21.88
CA THR A 382 10.86 -7.67 21.30
C THR A 382 10.08 -6.46 21.81
N GLN A 383 8.96 -6.67 22.51
CA GLN A 383 8.19 -5.62 23.18
C GLN A 383 8.72 -5.29 24.59
N LEU A 384 9.52 -6.18 25.21
CA LEU A 384 9.97 -6.04 26.59
C LEU A 384 10.71 -4.72 26.83
N ARG A 385 10.40 -4.13 27.98
CA ARG A 385 11.10 -3.00 28.58
C ARG A 385 11.84 -3.48 29.82
N GLY A 386 12.84 -2.73 30.28
CA GLY A 386 13.54 -3.08 31.52
C GLY A 386 12.63 -3.06 32.74
N ILE A 387 11.56 -2.24 32.75
CA ILE A 387 10.54 -2.25 33.81
C ILE A 387 9.70 -3.56 33.83
N ASP A 388 9.68 -4.30 32.72
CA ASP A 388 8.95 -5.58 32.64
C ASP A 388 9.79 -6.74 33.20
N ILE A 389 11.04 -6.49 33.64
CA ILE A 389 11.89 -7.48 34.29
C ILE A 389 11.92 -7.20 35.79
N GLU A 390 11.44 -8.17 36.57
CA GLU A 390 11.24 -8.02 38.02
C GLU A 390 12.13 -9.01 38.78
N ASP A 391 12.73 -8.55 39.88
CA ASP A 391 13.33 -9.41 40.90
C ASP A 391 12.29 -9.70 41.99
N ARG A 392 11.87 -10.97 42.09
CA ARG A 392 10.93 -11.44 43.11
C ARG A 392 11.63 -12.30 44.15
N LYS A 393 12.45 -11.66 45.00
CA LYS A 393 13.23 -12.29 46.08
C LYS A 393 14.29 -13.27 45.53
N GLY A 394 15.10 -12.80 44.58
CA GLY A 394 16.15 -13.59 43.92
C GLY A 394 15.65 -14.40 42.71
N LEU A 395 14.33 -14.42 42.46
CA LEU A 395 13.75 -15.02 41.27
C LEU A 395 13.49 -13.93 40.22
N TYR A 396 14.38 -13.85 39.22
CA TYR A 396 14.18 -12.97 38.08
C TYR A 396 13.08 -13.50 37.16
N VAL A 397 12.16 -12.61 36.78
CA VAL A 397 11.02 -12.94 35.93
C VAL A 397 10.83 -11.86 34.87
N MET A 398 10.29 -12.24 33.71
CA MET A 398 9.83 -11.31 32.69
C MET A 398 8.31 -11.29 32.63
N LYS A 399 7.72 -10.10 32.68
CA LYS A 399 6.28 -9.87 32.59
C LYS A 399 5.89 -9.51 31.15
N LEU A 400 5.28 -10.45 30.45
CA LEU A 400 4.72 -10.23 29.12
C LEU A 400 3.34 -9.62 29.28
N THR A 401 3.20 -8.33 28.94
CA THR A 401 2.05 -7.51 29.35
C THR A 401 1.48 -6.66 28.20
N PRO A 402 0.14 -6.49 28.09
CA PRO A 402 -0.46 -5.67 27.03
C PRO A 402 0.00 -4.20 27.01
N GLU A 403 0.49 -3.69 28.13
CA GLU A 403 1.03 -2.33 28.29
C GLU A 403 2.38 -2.13 27.60
N ALA A 404 3.07 -3.21 27.22
CA ALA A 404 4.31 -3.17 26.42
C ALA A 404 4.02 -3.32 24.91
N GLY A 405 2.87 -3.90 24.56
CA GLY A 405 2.44 -4.09 23.18
C GLY A 405 1.39 -5.19 23.03
N THR A 406 0.97 -5.44 21.79
CA THR A 406 -0.12 -6.37 21.49
C THR A 406 0.23 -7.81 21.88
N ILE A 407 -0.57 -8.38 22.79
CA ILE A 407 -0.56 -9.81 23.14
C ILE A 407 -1.87 -10.44 22.66
N LYS A 408 -1.78 -11.58 21.95
CA LYS A 408 -2.94 -12.22 21.30
C LYS A 408 -4.08 -12.56 22.27
N THR A 409 -3.76 -12.92 23.51
CA THR A 409 -4.75 -13.27 24.54
C THR A 409 -5.27 -12.05 25.32
N GLY A 410 -4.62 -10.89 25.18
CA GLY A 410 -4.92 -9.69 25.97
C GLY A 410 -4.65 -9.82 27.47
N LYS A 411 -4.06 -10.93 27.93
CA LYS A 411 -3.80 -11.20 29.35
C LYS A 411 -2.30 -11.20 29.64
N PRO A 412 -1.85 -10.55 30.73
CA PRO A 412 -0.44 -10.60 31.11
C PRO A 412 -0.05 -12.00 31.57
N ARG A 413 1.21 -12.38 31.33
CA ARG A 413 1.80 -13.59 31.92
C ARG A 413 3.22 -13.32 32.41
N VAL A 414 3.58 -13.97 33.51
CA VAL A 414 4.91 -13.85 34.12
C VAL A 414 5.67 -15.13 33.82
N VAL A 415 6.88 -15.00 33.30
CA VAL A 415 7.72 -16.13 32.92
C VAL A 415 9.04 -16.05 33.68
N PRO A 416 9.45 -17.10 34.41
CA PRO A 416 10.77 -17.15 35.05
C PRO A 416 11.91 -17.02 34.02
N ILE A 417 12.97 -16.33 34.41
CA ILE A 417 14.20 -16.26 33.61
C ILE A 417 15.11 -17.42 34.03
N HIS A 418 15.52 -18.23 33.07
CA HIS A 418 16.40 -19.38 33.31
C HIS A 418 17.78 -18.93 33.82
N GLU A 419 18.36 -19.67 34.76
CA GLU A 419 19.66 -19.36 35.40
C GLU A 419 20.82 -19.18 34.41
N HIS A 420 20.81 -19.92 33.29
CA HIS A 420 21.80 -19.78 32.24
C HIS A 420 21.79 -18.37 31.60
N LEU A 421 20.62 -17.74 31.45
CA LEU A 421 20.54 -16.37 30.92
C LEU A 421 21.10 -15.35 31.92
N ILE A 422 20.89 -15.60 33.22
CA ILE A 422 21.45 -14.78 34.29
C ILE A 422 22.98 -14.90 34.26
N ALA A 423 23.51 -16.13 34.20
CA ALA A 423 24.95 -16.39 34.10
C ALA A 423 25.59 -15.78 32.85
N GLN A 424 24.86 -15.67 31.74
CA GLN A 424 25.32 -15.02 30.51
C GLN A 424 25.36 -13.49 30.58
N GLY A 425 24.83 -12.87 31.63
CA GLY A 425 24.86 -11.41 31.81
C GLY A 425 23.58 -10.68 31.35
N PHE A 426 22.44 -11.36 31.26
CA PHE A 426 21.20 -10.73 30.78
C PHE A 426 20.74 -9.59 31.70
N ILE A 427 20.86 -9.78 33.02
CA ILE A 427 20.43 -8.80 34.02
C ILE A 427 21.30 -7.54 33.96
N GLU A 428 22.60 -7.71 33.72
CA GLU A 428 23.58 -6.63 33.55
C GLU A 428 23.24 -5.78 32.32
N MET A 429 22.88 -6.42 31.21
CA MET A 429 22.42 -5.72 30.02
C MET A 429 21.15 -4.89 30.31
N ILE A 430 20.18 -5.45 31.05
CA ILE A 430 18.96 -4.71 31.41
C ILE A 430 19.29 -3.49 32.28
N LYS A 431 20.18 -3.65 33.26
CA LYS A 431 20.64 -2.54 34.12
C LYS A 431 21.27 -1.42 33.29
N GLN A 432 22.02 -1.73 32.24
CA GLN A 432 22.60 -0.73 31.33
C GLN A 432 21.55 0.00 30.49
N VAL A 433 20.50 -0.68 30.05
CA VAL A 433 19.39 -0.05 29.28
C VAL A 433 18.49 0.79 30.19
N GLY A 434 18.32 0.39 31.45
CA GLY A 434 17.41 1.03 32.40
C GLY A 434 15.95 0.60 32.18
N LYS A 435 15.00 1.51 32.41
CA LYS A 435 13.55 1.17 32.38
C LYS A 435 12.92 1.13 30.99
N GLY A 436 13.63 1.58 29.96
CA GLY A 436 13.12 1.73 28.59
C GLY A 436 13.04 0.42 27.80
N ALA A 437 12.71 0.53 26.52
CA ALA A 437 12.63 -0.59 25.59
C ALA A 437 13.98 -1.31 25.43
N LEU A 438 13.97 -2.65 25.53
CA LEU A 438 15.20 -3.44 25.45
C LEU A 438 15.68 -3.59 24.00
N PHE A 439 14.77 -3.74 23.03
CA PHE A 439 15.09 -4.24 21.69
C PHE A 439 14.79 -3.26 20.55
N TYR A 440 14.36 -2.05 20.88
CA TYR A 440 14.17 -0.98 19.90
C TYR A 440 14.50 0.37 20.55
N ASN A 441 14.78 1.37 19.71
CA ASN A 441 14.97 2.72 20.20
C ASN A 441 13.59 3.32 20.52
N ASP A 442 13.35 3.69 21.77
CA ASP A 442 12.14 4.35 22.27
C ASP A 442 12.33 5.87 22.51
N LYS A 443 13.59 6.36 22.50
CA LYS A 443 13.93 7.78 22.69
C LYS A 443 13.47 8.67 21.54
N THR A 444 13.43 8.13 20.32
CA THR A 444 12.85 8.86 19.18
C THR A 444 11.33 8.76 19.26
N PRO A 445 10.55 9.84 19.15
CA PRO A 445 9.08 9.72 19.10
C PRO A 445 8.64 8.85 17.91
N GLN A 446 7.68 7.94 18.11
CA GLN A 446 7.05 7.27 16.98
C GLN A 446 6.24 8.30 16.21
N ARG A 447 6.20 8.21 14.86
CA ARG A 447 5.38 9.13 14.08
C ARG A 447 3.93 9.05 14.58
N PRO A 448 3.28 10.19 14.87
CA PRO A 448 1.89 10.17 15.32
C PRO A 448 1.01 9.51 14.25
N ILE A 449 -0.04 8.83 14.70
CA ILE A 449 -1.05 8.29 13.79
C ILE A 449 -1.84 9.48 13.26
N VAL A 450 -1.53 9.89 12.03
CA VAL A 450 -2.26 10.95 11.29
C VAL A 450 -3.45 10.35 10.54
N ASP A 451 -3.25 9.15 10.00
CA ASP A 451 -4.27 8.40 9.25
C ASP A 451 -4.48 7.03 9.92
N PRO A 452 -5.66 6.75 10.49
CA PRO A 452 -5.97 5.47 11.12
C PRO A 452 -5.99 4.30 10.12
N LEU A 453 -6.09 4.56 8.81
CA LEU A 453 -5.99 3.56 7.74
C LEU A 453 -4.54 3.25 7.35
N LYS A 454 -3.58 4.03 7.84
CA LYS A 454 -2.14 3.84 7.57
C LYS A 454 -1.34 3.97 8.88
N PRO A 455 -1.61 3.13 9.90
CA PRO A 455 -0.87 3.21 11.14
C PRO A 455 0.60 2.81 10.90
N PRO A 456 1.55 3.44 11.60
CA PRO A 456 2.96 3.10 11.49
C PRO A 456 3.22 1.70 12.04
N ARG A 457 4.10 0.93 11.39
CA ARG A 457 4.53 -0.36 11.92
C ARG A 457 5.16 -0.17 13.32
N PRO A 458 4.74 -0.94 14.35
CA PRO A 458 5.38 -0.89 15.67
C PRO A 458 6.86 -1.24 15.60
N ARG A 459 7.70 -0.55 16.38
CA ARG A 459 9.16 -0.75 16.34
C ARG A 459 9.59 -2.14 16.80
N SER A 460 8.88 -2.71 17.79
CA SER A 460 9.06 -4.09 18.22
C SER A 460 8.79 -5.08 17.08
N ASP A 461 7.76 -4.83 16.26
CA ASP A 461 7.45 -5.63 15.08
C ASP A 461 8.56 -5.53 14.01
N THR A 462 9.17 -4.35 13.84
CA THR A 462 10.35 -4.17 12.97
C THR A 462 11.57 -4.93 13.49
N ALA A 463 11.87 -4.83 14.80
CA ALA A 463 12.96 -5.59 15.42
C ALA A 463 12.77 -7.11 15.23
N ARG A 464 11.53 -7.60 15.43
CA ARG A 464 11.15 -8.99 15.16
C ARG A 464 11.34 -9.38 13.69
N ALA A 465 10.97 -8.51 12.75
CA ALA A 465 11.13 -8.77 11.33
C ALA A 465 12.62 -8.91 10.96
N HIS A 466 13.47 -7.98 11.41
CA HIS A 466 14.91 -8.02 11.17
C HIS A 466 15.57 -9.25 11.81
N LEU A 467 15.11 -9.68 12.99
CA LEU A 467 15.57 -10.92 13.61
C LEU A 467 15.24 -12.13 12.73
N GLY A 468 14.02 -12.19 12.19
CA GLY A 468 13.62 -13.26 11.28
C GLY A 468 14.48 -13.32 10.02
N THR A 469 14.78 -12.17 9.41
CA THR A 469 15.70 -12.07 8.27
C THR A 469 17.10 -12.56 8.64
N TRP A 470 17.64 -12.09 9.77
CA TRP A 470 18.97 -12.50 10.23
C TRP A 470 19.07 -14.01 10.47
N VAL A 471 18.06 -14.66 11.05
CA VAL A 471 18.07 -16.13 11.21
C VAL A 471 18.10 -16.86 9.86
N ARG A 472 17.43 -16.32 8.83
CA ARG A 472 17.49 -16.87 7.47
C ARG A 472 18.89 -16.68 6.86
N GLU A 473 19.51 -15.52 7.06
CA GLU A 473 20.88 -15.22 6.60
C GLU A 473 21.93 -16.15 7.22
N LEU A 474 21.67 -16.73 8.41
CA LEU A 474 22.53 -17.73 9.04
C LEU A 474 22.42 -19.13 8.41
N GLY A 475 21.56 -19.33 7.41
CA GLY A 475 21.34 -20.62 6.76
C GLY A 475 20.24 -21.49 7.41
N VAL A 476 19.44 -20.94 8.33
CA VAL A 476 18.25 -21.64 8.87
C VAL A 476 17.02 -21.25 8.05
N ASP A 477 16.97 -21.72 6.81
CA ASP A 477 16.09 -21.23 5.76
C ASP A 477 14.95 -22.17 5.33
N ASP A 478 14.78 -23.32 6.00
CA ASP A 478 13.71 -24.28 5.70
C ASP A 478 12.33 -23.58 5.61
N PRO A 479 11.63 -23.70 4.46
CA PRO A 479 10.37 -23.02 4.20
C PRO A 479 9.19 -23.55 5.03
N HIS A 480 9.30 -24.73 5.65
CA HIS A 480 8.27 -25.37 6.45
C HIS A 480 8.25 -24.88 7.90
N ILE A 481 9.30 -24.18 8.34
CA ILE A 481 9.33 -23.52 9.65
C ILE A 481 9.26 -22.01 9.53
N SER A 482 8.62 -21.42 10.52
CA SER A 482 8.77 -20.00 10.80
C SER A 482 9.75 -19.86 11.97
N PRO A 483 10.92 -19.24 11.79
CA PRO A 483 11.88 -19.04 12.88
C PRO A 483 11.26 -18.37 14.11
N ASN A 484 10.27 -17.50 13.87
CA ASN A 484 9.52 -16.81 14.91
C ASN A 484 8.58 -17.72 15.74
N HIS A 485 8.32 -18.94 15.28
CA HIS A 485 7.45 -19.91 15.97
C HIS A 485 8.18 -21.20 16.35
N ALA A 486 9.29 -21.52 15.68
CA ALA A 486 10.03 -22.75 15.90
C ALA A 486 10.59 -22.86 17.32
N TRP A 487 11.09 -21.78 17.92
CA TRP A 487 11.56 -21.77 19.31
C TRP A 487 10.51 -22.26 20.32
N ARG A 488 9.24 -21.94 20.11
CA ARG A 488 8.17 -22.42 20.99
C ARG A 488 8.00 -23.93 20.88
N HIS A 489 8.04 -24.47 19.67
CA HIS A 489 7.94 -25.91 19.44
C HIS A 489 9.17 -26.63 20.00
N THR A 490 10.37 -26.08 19.80
CA THR A 490 11.63 -26.58 20.39
C THR A 490 11.57 -26.59 21.91
N PHE A 491 11.16 -25.48 22.54
CA PHE A 491 11.01 -25.41 23.99
C PHE A 491 10.05 -26.47 24.49
N LYS A 492 8.88 -26.64 23.85
CA LYS A 492 7.91 -27.66 24.26
C LYS A 492 8.50 -29.06 24.21
N ARG A 493 9.15 -29.41 23.09
CA ARG A 493 9.81 -30.71 22.89
C ARG A 493 10.82 -30.99 24.01
N ILE A 494 11.77 -30.07 24.23
CA ILE A 494 12.82 -30.23 25.25
C ILE A 494 12.23 -30.26 26.67
N ALA A 495 11.22 -29.44 26.95
CA ALA A 495 10.56 -29.42 28.24
C ALA A 495 9.86 -30.77 28.54
N ASP A 496 9.20 -31.34 27.54
CA ASP A 496 8.53 -32.64 27.66
C ASP A 496 9.57 -33.76 27.86
N GLU A 497 10.67 -33.76 27.10
CA GLU A 497 11.81 -34.68 27.27
C GLU A 497 12.46 -34.57 28.67
N ALA A 498 12.53 -33.35 29.22
CA ALA A 498 13.04 -33.07 30.56
C ALA A 498 12.04 -33.39 31.70
N GLY A 499 10.86 -33.94 31.39
CA GLY A 499 9.85 -34.29 32.38
C GLY A 499 9.23 -33.07 33.08
N ILE A 500 9.13 -31.93 32.38
CA ILE A 500 8.36 -30.76 32.83
C ILE A 500 6.87 -31.04 32.57
N PRO A 501 6.00 -30.99 33.58
CA PRO A 501 4.58 -31.28 33.37
C PRO A 501 3.94 -30.35 32.34
N GLU A 502 3.04 -30.89 31.49
CA GLU A 502 2.31 -30.14 30.45
C GLU A 502 1.69 -28.85 31.01
N LYS A 503 1.15 -28.89 32.23
CA LYS A 503 0.57 -27.72 32.92
C LYS A 503 1.57 -26.58 33.11
N MET A 504 2.83 -26.89 33.46
CA MET A 504 3.90 -25.91 33.63
C MET A 504 4.38 -25.40 32.27
N ASN A 505 4.55 -26.32 31.31
CA ASN A 505 4.94 -26.01 29.93
C ASN A 505 3.94 -25.02 29.28
N ASP A 506 2.64 -25.28 29.39
CA ASP A 506 1.58 -24.41 28.88
C ASP A 506 1.52 -23.06 29.60
N ALA A 507 1.73 -23.03 30.91
CA ALA A 507 1.76 -21.79 31.69
C ALA A 507 2.93 -20.88 31.26
N ILE A 508 4.13 -21.46 31.09
CA ILE A 508 5.34 -20.76 30.62
C ILE A 508 5.14 -20.25 29.18
N THR A 509 4.68 -21.11 28.28
CA THR A 509 4.52 -20.76 26.85
C THR A 509 3.28 -19.92 26.55
N GLY A 510 2.36 -19.79 27.51
CA GLY A 510 1.12 -19.02 27.41
C GLY A 510 0.06 -19.66 26.52
N HIS A 511 -0.06 -20.98 26.54
CA HIS A 511 -1.13 -21.69 25.83
C HIS A 511 -2.42 -21.74 26.66
N THR A 512 -3.55 -21.54 25.99
CA THR A 512 -4.87 -21.71 26.60
C THR A 512 -5.12 -23.19 26.80
N GLN A 513 -5.47 -23.61 28.02
CA GLN A 513 -5.78 -25.01 28.29
C GLN A 513 -7.13 -25.39 27.67
N ALA A 514 -7.18 -26.58 27.07
CA ALA A 514 -8.27 -27.00 26.21
C ALA A 514 -9.62 -27.25 26.93
N THR A 515 -9.61 -27.47 28.24
CA THR A 515 -10.82 -27.82 29.03
C THR A 515 -10.91 -27.03 30.33
N GLU A 516 -12.14 -26.70 30.75
CA GLU A 516 -12.43 -25.95 32.00
C GLU A 516 -11.82 -26.63 33.24
N GLY A 517 -11.84 -27.96 33.31
CA GLY A 517 -11.28 -28.72 34.43
C GLY A 517 -9.76 -28.57 34.61
N ARG A 518 -9.00 -28.33 33.54
CA ARG A 518 -7.55 -28.11 33.62
C ARG A 518 -7.19 -26.68 34.07
N LYS A 519 -8.13 -25.71 33.94
CA LYS A 519 -7.90 -24.31 34.36
C LYS A 519 -7.75 -24.14 35.87
N TYR A 520 -8.20 -25.09 36.69
CA TYR A 520 -8.04 -25.04 38.14
C TYR A 520 -6.57 -25.20 38.56
N GLY A 521 -6.10 -24.28 39.41
CA GLY A 521 -4.74 -24.27 39.98
C GLY A 521 -3.67 -23.78 39.01
N THR A 522 -3.83 -22.58 38.43
CA THR A 522 -2.79 -21.93 37.62
C THR A 522 -1.44 -22.00 38.37
N PRO A 523 -0.39 -22.56 37.76
CA PRO A 523 0.91 -22.62 38.41
C PRO A 523 1.38 -21.25 38.86
N ASN A 524 1.81 -21.15 40.12
CA ASN A 524 2.49 -19.95 40.59
C ASN A 524 3.89 -19.86 39.96
N VAL A 525 4.47 -18.66 39.99
CA VAL A 525 5.74 -18.37 39.30
C VAL A 525 6.91 -19.16 39.89
N THR A 526 6.88 -19.43 41.20
CA THR A 526 7.88 -20.27 41.87
C THR A 526 7.85 -21.71 41.35
N ALA A 527 6.67 -22.30 41.23
CA ALA A 527 6.51 -23.64 40.68
C ALA A 527 6.96 -23.74 39.21
N MET A 528 6.71 -22.69 38.41
CA MET A 528 7.25 -22.60 37.05
C MET A 528 8.77 -22.52 37.05
N ALA A 529 9.37 -21.74 37.96
CA ALA A 529 10.81 -21.60 38.07
C ALA A 529 11.48 -22.90 38.51
N ASP A 530 10.89 -23.60 39.48
CA ASP A 530 11.37 -24.91 39.94
C ASP A 530 11.27 -25.97 38.83
N ALA A 531 10.20 -25.97 38.05
CA ALA A 531 10.09 -26.84 36.89
C ALA A 531 11.15 -26.51 35.84
N LEU A 532 11.42 -25.22 35.62
CA LEU A 532 12.39 -24.75 34.63
C LEU A 532 13.85 -25.14 34.98
N LYS A 533 14.17 -25.46 36.23
CA LYS A 533 15.47 -26.04 36.63
C LYS A 533 15.76 -27.39 35.98
N LYS A 534 14.71 -28.12 35.58
CA LYS A 534 14.87 -29.39 34.84
C LYS A 534 15.25 -29.15 33.37
N PHE A 535 14.96 -27.97 32.84
CA PHE A 535 15.26 -27.65 31.46
C PHE A 535 16.79 -27.60 31.27
N PRO A 536 17.35 -28.34 30.30
CA PRO A 536 18.80 -28.45 30.16
C PRO A 536 19.43 -27.11 29.76
N ARG A 537 20.66 -26.88 30.21
CA ARG A 537 21.49 -25.81 29.65
C ARG A 537 21.83 -26.17 28.20
N TYR A 538 21.72 -25.22 27.28
CA TYR A 538 22.19 -25.42 25.91
C TYR A 538 23.71 -25.52 25.93
N SER A 539 24.24 -26.68 25.53
CA SER A 539 25.66 -26.85 25.22
C SER A 539 25.87 -26.52 23.74
N LEU A 540 26.82 -25.63 23.47
CA LEU A 540 27.12 -25.14 22.12
C LEU A 540 28.38 -25.77 21.52
N GLU A 541 28.99 -26.71 22.24
CA GLU A 541 30.10 -27.56 21.76
C GLU A 541 29.66 -28.51 20.64
#